data_AF-A0A1Y4U139-F1
#
_entry.id   AF-A0A1Y4U139-F1
#
_cell.length_a   1.000
_cell.length_b   1.000
_cell.length_c   1.000
_cell.angle_alpha   90.00
_cell.angle_beta   90.00
_cell.angle_gamma   90.00
#
_symmetry.space_group_name_H-M   'P 1'
#
loop_
_entity.id
_entity.type
_entity.pdbx_description
1 polymer ?
#
loop_
_entity_poly.entity_id
_entity_poly.type
_entity_poly.pdbx_seq_one_letter_code
_entity_poly.pdbx_strand_id
1 'polypeptide(L)'
;MVDHGCELAELAAGLIRNAPEWELLSGPWLGIVNFRYRADGSLTEAELDETNQEISVEMTGSGFAQVFTTELTGKKVLRMCIVNPETTEEDVRRTIGKMMKAEAVLERDRARKKSRTA
;
A
#
# COMPACT_ATOMS: atom_id res chain seq x y z
N MET A 1 -2.73 -16.64 -18.60
CA MET A 1 -1.49 -15.95 -18.17
C MET A 1 -1.75 -14.48 -17.89
N VAL A 2 -2.37 -13.73 -18.82
CA VAL A 2 -2.85 -12.37 -18.55
C VAL A 2 -3.98 -12.37 -17.50
N ASP A 3 -4.90 -13.34 -17.60
CA ASP A 3 -6.03 -13.46 -16.67
C ASP A 3 -5.58 -13.68 -15.22
N HIS A 4 -4.50 -14.43 -15.00
CA HIS A 4 -3.92 -14.68 -13.68
C HIS A 4 -3.51 -13.38 -12.96
N GLY A 5 -2.82 -12.48 -13.67
CA GLY A 5 -2.47 -11.17 -13.11
C GLY A 5 -3.71 -10.33 -12.76
N CYS A 6 -4.75 -10.40 -13.60
CA CYS A 6 -6.03 -9.73 -13.35
C CYS A 6 -6.74 -10.29 -12.11
N GLU A 7 -6.81 -11.62 -11.95
CA GLU A 7 -7.39 -12.29 -10.78
C GLU A 7 -6.65 -11.91 -9.49
N LEU A 8 -5.31 -11.85 -9.54
CA LEU A 8 -4.51 -11.44 -8.39
C LEU A 8 -4.67 -9.94 -8.05
N ALA A 9 -4.88 -9.09 -9.05
CA ALA A 9 -5.23 -7.69 -8.82
C ALA A 9 -6.63 -7.54 -8.18
N GLU A 10 -7.59 -8.37 -8.58
CA GLU A 10 -8.91 -8.45 -7.92
C GLU A 10 -8.78 -8.89 -6.46
N LEU A 11 -7.96 -9.91 -6.18
CA LEU A 11 -7.64 -10.32 -4.81
C LEU A 11 -7.03 -9.16 -4.01
N ALA A 12 -6.04 -8.46 -4.56
CA ALA A 12 -5.40 -7.32 -3.91
C ALA A 12 -6.42 -6.22 -3.59
N ALA A 13 -7.25 -5.84 -4.57
CA ALA A 13 -8.31 -4.86 -4.40
C ALA A 13 -9.32 -5.26 -3.31
N GLY A 14 -9.71 -6.55 -3.26
CA GLY A 14 -10.59 -7.07 -2.23
C GLY A 14 -9.99 -6.96 -0.82
N LEU A 15 -8.70 -7.27 -0.67
CA LEU A 15 -7.99 -7.14 0.62
C LEU A 15 -7.92 -5.67 1.07
N ILE A 16 -7.63 -4.75 0.15
CA ILE A 16 -7.55 -3.31 0.42
C ILE A 16 -8.93 -2.76 0.84
N ARG A 17 -10.01 -3.10 0.11
CA ARG A 17 -11.37 -2.66 0.42
C ARG A 17 -11.84 -3.11 1.80
N ASN A 18 -11.34 -4.24 2.30
CA ASN A 18 -11.67 -4.79 3.62
C ASN A 18 -10.83 -4.18 4.76
N ALA A 19 -9.90 -3.27 4.46
CA ALA A 19 -9.06 -2.60 5.45
C ALA A 19 -9.50 -1.13 5.63
N PRO A 20 -10.11 -0.76 6.78
CA PRO A 20 -10.66 0.58 6.99
C PRO A 20 -9.65 1.72 6.93
N GLU A 21 -8.36 1.46 7.12
CA GLU A 21 -7.32 2.50 7.06
C GLU A 21 -6.74 2.67 5.65
N TRP A 22 -7.26 1.93 4.67
CA TRP A 22 -6.74 1.85 3.30
C TRP A 22 -7.77 2.19 2.25
N GLU A 23 -7.39 3.06 1.31
CA GLU A 23 -8.24 3.51 0.21
C GLU A 23 -7.76 2.92 -1.12
N LEU A 24 -8.66 2.29 -1.88
CA LEU A 24 -8.41 1.91 -3.27
C LEU A 24 -8.76 3.09 -4.18
N LEU A 25 -7.78 3.63 -4.91
CA LEU A 25 -7.96 4.82 -5.76
C LEU A 25 -8.24 4.48 -7.22
N SER A 26 -7.62 3.43 -7.73
CA SER A 26 -7.81 2.98 -9.10
C SER A 26 -7.43 1.51 -9.19
N GLY A 27 -8.17 0.73 -9.96
CA GLY A 27 -7.99 -0.72 -9.95
C GLY A 27 -9.22 -1.48 -9.50
N PRO A 28 -9.26 -2.78 -9.80
CA PRO A 28 -8.24 -3.54 -10.54
C PRO A 28 -8.48 -3.54 -12.07
N TRP A 29 -7.45 -3.26 -12.87
CA TRP A 29 -7.50 -3.36 -14.35
C TRP A 29 -6.14 -3.85 -14.86
N LEU A 30 -6.12 -4.85 -15.76
CA LEU A 30 -4.89 -5.36 -16.40
C LEU A 30 -3.78 -5.74 -15.41
N GLY A 31 -4.14 -6.34 -14.27
CA GLY A 31 -3.18 -6.71 -13.22
C GLY A 31 -2.64 -5.54 -12.39
N ILE A 32 -3.28 -4.36 -12.44
CA ILE A 32 -2.82 -3.14 -11.76
C ILE A 32 -3.83 -2.70 -10.69
N VAL A 33 -3.32 -2.38 -9.50
CA VAL A 33 -4.05 -1.69 -8.43
C VAL A 33 -3.24 -0.51 -7.88
N ASN A 34 -3.93 0.58 -7.58
CA ASN A 34 -3.39 1.78 -6.95
C ASN A 34 -4.20 2.11 -5.71
N PHE A 35 -3.52 2.26 -4.59
CA PHE A 35 -4.14 2.40 -3.27
C PHE A 35 -3.22 3.18 -2.34
N ARG A 36 -3.75 3.69 -1.25
CA ARG A 36 -2.95 4.38 -0.23
C ARG A 36 -3.47 4.12 1.16
N TYR A 37 -2.58 4.25 2.13
CA TYR A 37 -2.98 4.43 3.52
C TYR A 37 -3.65 5.79 3.66
N ARG A 38 -4.79 5.83 4.37
CA ARG A 38 -5.59 7.03 4.64
C ARG A 38 -5.81 7.30 6.14
N ALA A 39 -5.29 6.43 7.01
CA ALA A 39 -5.56 6.45 8.45
C ALA A 39 -7.08 6.45 8.75
N ASP A 40 -7.47 7.04 9.88
CA ASP A 40 -8.86 7.32 10.27
C ASP A 40 -9.39 8.68 9.74
N GLY A 41 -8.67 9.31 8.81
CA GLY A 41 -8.96 10.65 8.31
C GLY A 41 -8.45 11.80 9.20
N SER A 42 -7.67 11.50 10.25
CA SER A 42 -7.04 12.52 11.11
C SER A 42 -5.82 13.20 10.51
N LEU A 43 -5.21 12.61 9.46
CA LEU A 43 -3.98 13.09 8.85
C LEU A 43 -4.25 14.02 7.67
N THR A 44 -3.38 15.01 7.50
CA THR A 44 -3.38 15.91 6.33
C THR A 44 -2.90 15.18 5.07
N GLU A 45 -3.20 15.71 3.88
CA GLU A 45 -2.72 15.12 2.62
C GLU A 45 -1.18 15.03 2.56
N ALA A 46 -0.47 16.03 3.08
CA ALA A 46 0.99 16.01 3.14
C ALA A 46 1.53 14.90 4.08
N GLU A 47 0.91 14.72 5.25
CA GLU A 47 1.28 13.63 6.18
C GLU A 47 0.98 12.27 5.57
N LEU A 48 -0.14 12.12 4.84
CA LEU A 48 -0.51 10.90 4.14
C LEU A 48 0.44 10.60 2.98
N ASP A 49 0.84 11.60 2.20
CA ASP A 49 1.82 11.44 1.14
C ASP A 49 3.18 11.00 1.69
N GLU A 50 3.62 11.60 2.80
CA GLU A 50 4.83 11.18 3.51
C GLU A 50 4.71 9.73 4.02
N THR A 51 3.59 9.36 4.65
CA THR A 51 3.38 7.98 5.13
C THR A 51 3.43 6.97 4.00
N ASN A 52 2.76 7.24 2.88
CA ASN A 52 2.76 6.32 1.74
C ASN A 52 4.15 6.21 1.09
N GLN A 53 4.93 7.30 1.08
CA GLN A 53 6.33 7.27 0.67
C GLN A 53 7.18 6.40 1.61
N GLU A 54 7.02 6.53 2.92
CA GLU A 54 7.74 5.74 3.92
C GLU A 54 7.40 4.25 3.82
N ILE A 55 6.12 3.90 3.63
CA ILE A 55 5.70 2.51 3.41
C ILE A 55 6.39 1.92 2.18
N SER A 56 6.47 2.68 1.09
CA SER A 56 7.16 2.25 -0.12
C SER A 56 8.66 2.02 0.09
N VAL A 57 9.32 2.92 0.84
CA VAL A 57 10.74 2.80 1.18
C VAL A 57 10.99 1.58 2.06
N GLU A 58 10.16 1.35 3.08
CA GLU A 58 10.27 0.19 3.98
C GLU A 58 10.06 -1.13 3.23
N MET A 59 9.04 -1.20 2.38
CA MET A 59 8.76 -2.40 1.58
C MET A 59 9.93 -2.74 0.65
N THR A 60 10.40 -1.74 -0.09
CA THR A 60 11.53 -1.87 -1.03
C THR A 60 12.82 -2.22 -0.29
N GLY A 61 13.12 -1.52 0.81
CA GLY A 61 14.31 -1.73 1.63
C GLY A 61 14.33 -3.10 2.31
N SER A 62 13.16 -3.67 2.60
CA SER A 62 13.06 -5.02 3.17
C SER A 62 13.42 -6.15 2.19
N GLY A 63 13.55 -5.86 0.89
CA GLY A 63 13.83 -6.85 -0.16
C GLY A 63 12.70 -7.86 -0.43
N PHE A 64 11.56 -7.73 0.25
CA PHE A 64 10.45 -8.69 0.14
C PHE A 64 9.59 -8.48 -1.11
N ALA A 65 9.26 -7.22 -1.40
CA ALA A 65 8.48 -6.85 -2.57
C ALA A 65 8.87 -5.43 -3.02
N GLN A 66 8.84 -5.22 -4.34
CA GLN A 66 9.05 -3.90 -4.93
C GLN A 66 7.70 -3.21 -5.12
N VAL A 67 7.36 -2.32 -4.19
CA VAL A 67 6.14 -1.50 -4.25
C VAL A 67 6.54 -0.03 -4.24
N PHE A 68 6.37 0.62 -5.39
CA PHE A 68 6.71 2.02 -5.58
C PHE A 68 5.48 2.92 -5.45
N THR A 69 5.73 4.21 -5.27
CA THR A 69 4.69 5.22 -5.32
C THR A 69 4.51 5.79 -6.73
N THR A 70 3.31 6.28 -7.01
CA THR A 70 3.01 7.20 -8.12
C THR A 70 2.08 8.31 -7.62
N GLU A 71 1.78 9.27 -8.47
CA GLU A 71 0.83 10.34 -8.17
C GLU A 71 -0.44 10.15 -9.01
N LEU A 72 -1.59 10.08 -8.34
CA LEU A 72 -2.91 10.06 -8.97
C LEU A 72 -3.75 11.17 -8.37
N THR A 73 -4.32 12.05 -9.20
CA THR A 73 -5.17 13.16 -8.77
C THR A 73 -4.55 14.04 -7.67
N GLY A 74 -3.22 14.26 -7.72
CA GLY A 74 -2.48 15.03 -6.71
C GLY A 74 -2.25 14.30 -5.38
N LYS A 75 -2.52 12.98 -5.32
CA LYS A 75 -2.30 12.13 -4.15
C LYS A 75 -1.16 11.16 -4.42
N LYS A 76 -0.25 10.99 -3.46
CA LYS A 76 0.75 9.91 -3.51
C LYS A 76 0.10 8.58 -3.14
N VAL A 77 0.24 7.59 -4.03
CA VAL A 77 -0.37 6.26 -3.89
C VAL A 77 0.66 5.18 -4.14
N LEU A 78 0.48 4.02 -3.50
CA LEU A 78 1.22 2.80 -3.81
C LEU A 78 0.63 2.14 -5.06
N ARG A 79 1.49 1.63 -5.93
CA ARG A 79 1.10 0.98 -7.18
C ARG A 79 1.68 -0.42 -7.27
N MET A 80 0.80 -1.41 -7.42
CA MET A 80 1.17 -2.81 -7.68
C MET A 80 0.81 -3.18 -9.12
N CYS A 81 1.76 -3.80 -9.82
CA CYS A 81 1.58 -4.41 -11.14
C CYS A 81 1.92 -5.89 -11.05
N ILE A 82 0.90 -6.73 -11.05
CA ILE A 82 1.03 -8.17 -10.87
C ILE A 82 1.06 -8.83 -12.25
N VAL A 83 2.25 -8.88 -12.83
CA VAL A 83 2.47 -9.35 -14.21
C VAL A 83 3.29 -10.63 -14.29
N ASN A 84 3.92 -11.06 -13.19
CA ASN A 84 4.69 -12.29 -13.16
C ASN A 84 3.73 -13.50 -13.09
N PRO A 85 3.77 -14.42 -14.07
CA PRO A 85 2.88 -15.59 -14.09
C PRO A 85 3.11 -16.57 -12.92
N GLU A 86 4.26 -16.49 -12.24
CA GLU A 86 4.57 -17.35 -11.10
C GLU A 86 4.13 -16.74 -9.75
N THR A 87 3.65 -15.49 -9.73
CA THR A 87 3.13 -14.89 -8.49
C THR A 87 1.93 -15.68 -7.99
N THR A 88 1.90 -15.98 -6.70
CA THR A 88 0.80 -16.71 -6.06
C THR A 88 -0.13 -15.77 -5.31
N GLU A 89 -1.32 -16.25 -4.94
CA GLU A 89 -2.19 -15.52 -4.01
C GLU A 89 -1.50 -15.25 -2.67
N GLU A 90 -0.67 -16.19 -2.20
CA GLU A 90 0.06 -16.04 -0.95
C GLU A 90 1.05 -14.86 -1.02
N ASP A 91 1.75 -14.68 -2.13
CA ASP A 91 2.65 -13.55 -2.33
C ASP A 91 1.90 -12.22 -2.23
N VAL A 92 0.70 -12.13 -2.82
CA VAL A 92 -0.16 -10.93 -2.74
C VAL A 92 -0.61 -10.68 -1.30
N ARG A 93 -1.13 -11.71 -0.61
CA ARG A 93 -1.59 -11.61 0.77
C ARG A 93 -0.48 -11.21 1.72
N ARG A 94 0.72 -11.78 1.56
CA ARG A 94 1.90 -11.45 2.37
C ARG A 94 2.41 -10.05 2.10
N THR A 95 2.40 -9.60 0.84
CA THR A 95 2.81 -8.25 0.46
C THR A 95 1.89 -7.20 1.11
N ILE A 96 0.57 -7.38 0.96
CA ILE A 96 -0.43 -6.48 1.56
C ILE A 96 -0.34 -6.51 3.09
N GLY A 97 -0.29 -7.70 3.68
CA GLY A 97 -0.16 -7.85 5.13
C GLY A 97 1.14 -7.27 5.70
N LYS A 98 2.21 -7.15 4.91
CA LYS A 98 3.45 -6.50 5.32
C LYS A 98 3.34 -4.98 5.26
N MET A 99 2.74 -4.42 4.21
CA MET A 99 2.42 -2.99 4.14
C MET A 99 1.54 -2.56 5.31
N MET A 100 0.50 -3.37 5.61
CA MET A 100 -0.41 -3.14 6.74
C MET A 100 0.25 -3.23 8.13
N LYS A 101 1.46 -3.79 8.21
CA LYS A 101 2.24 -3.80 9.46
C LYS A 101 3.23 -2.67 9.52
N ALA A 102 3.80 -2.27 8.38
CA ALA A 102 4.70 -1.14 8.27
C ALA A 102 4.01 0.14 8.75
N GLU A 103 2.75 0.36 8.38
CA GLU A 103 1.96 1.51 8.87
C GLU A 103 1.86 1.58 10.40
N ALA A 104 1.54 0.46 11.06
CA ALA A 104 1.33 0.43 12.50
C ALA A 104 2.63 0.75 13.25
N VAL A 105 3.78 0.43 12.65
CA VAL A 105 5.10 0.77 13.19
C VAL A 105 5.39 2.26 12.97
N LEU A 106 5.15 2.78 11.76
CA LEU A 106 5.37 4.19 11.42
C LEU A 106 4.48 5.12 12.24
N GLU A 107 3.20 4.78 12.45
CA GLU A 107 2.27 5.53 13.30
C GLU A 107 2.72 5.55 14.76
N ARG A 108 3.17 4.41 15.30
CA ARG A 108 3.72 4.33 16.66
C ARG A 108 4.98 5.17 16.80
N ASP A 109 5.85 5.17 15.79
CA ASP A 109 7.08 5.96 15.79
C ASP A 109 6.79 7.46 15.66
N ARG A 110 5.78 7.85 14.88
CA ARG A 110 5.28 9.24 14.80
C ARG A 110 4.62 9.69 16.11
N ALA A 111 3.80 8.85 16.74
CA ALA A 111 3.22 9.14 18.06
C ALA A 111 4.31 9.33 19.13
N ARG A 112 5.37 8.51 19.10
CA ARG A 112 6.55 8.66 19.97
C ARG A 112 7.34 9.94 19.69
N LYS A 113 7.45 10.36 18.42
CA LYS A 113 8.09 11.63 18.04
C LYS A 113 7.25 12.84 18.45
N LYS A 114 5.92 12.84 18.24
CA LYS A 114 5.00 13.90 18.68
C LYS A 114 5.02 14.10 20.21
N SER A 115 5.13 13.02 20.99
CA SER A 115 5.22 13.11 22.46
C SER A 115 6.56 13.62 23.00
N ARG A 116 7.63 13.67 22.19
CA ARG A 116 8.95 14.18 22.60
C ARG A 116 9.17 15.66 22.30
N THR A 117 8.28 16.25 21.50
CA THR A 117 8.34 17.66 21.09
C THR A 117 7.25 18.51 21.77
N ALA A 118 6.51 17.92 22.71
CA ALA A 118 5.49 18.58 23.54
C ALA A 118 6.01 18.84 24.96
#